data_AF-A0AAD3E5E3-F1
#
_entry.id   AF-A0AAD3E5E3-F1
#
_cell.length_a   1.000
_cell.length_b   1.000
_cell.length_c   1.000
_cell.angle_alpha   90.00
_cell.angle_beta   90.00
_cell.angle_gamma   90.00
#
_symmetry.space_group_name_H-M   'P 1'
#
loop_
_entity.id
_entity.type
_entity.pdbx_description
1 polymer ?
#
loop_
_entity_poly.entity_id
_entity_poly.type
_entity_poly.pdbx_seq_one_letter_code
_entity_poly.pdbx_strand_id
1 'polypeptide(L)'
;QPTPAARAPVQAQDSVTVERLASSLLAGTSGREQPLVPGTRCRGYTPRVPAPFSCNWAFQRHSIEGAPFVSTTCGLVSLQCTGVAAPGGSPCKPCSDLEHCGAVKRWVKAANDPLLHKGSANYTYLTHSQVVARAQHHRGLRDDVRLQHFNDERHCAAITRQLGNHKRFLLAVSEGNIPRLHALVRTALRHGNGLNAIMAKIGESLEGTYSAKGYQNEPDAVDMACLVLHIGGPLLLSAMHKANLLPSVSWVLHQHKAPKMRGFIAGHDLEETVAYNLKSMVLSMGGKAAGCAWHLMADELAVECKPQYDPKTNTV
;
A
#
# COMPACT_ATOMS: atom_id res chain seq x y z
N GLN A 1 24.64 12.33 -19.75
CA GLN A 1 24.49 12.60 -18.32
C GLN A 1 25.30 13.84 -17.99
N PRO A 2 24.70 15.01 -17.71
CA PRO A 2 25.45 16.20 -17.41
C PRO A 2 25.71 16.31 -15.89
N THR A 3 26.98 16.53 -15.56
CA THR A 3 27.51 16.82 -14.22
C THR A 3 27.00 18.18 -13.70
N PRO A 4 26.66 18.33 -12.41
CA PRO A 4 26.24 19.61 -11.87
C PRO A 4 27.46 20.49 -11.58
N ALA A 5 27.44 21.70 -12.14
CA ALA A 5 28.45 22.74 -11.95
C ALA A 5 28.51 23.18 -10.47
N ALA A 6 29.73 23.19 -9.92
CA ALA A 6 30.03 23.70 -8.58
C ALA A 6 29.78 25.22 -8.51
N ARG A 7 28.91 25.64 -7.60
CA ARG A 7 28.66 27.05 -7.26
C ARG A 7 29.80 27.56 -6.38
N ALA A 8 30.46 28.63 -6.83
CA ALA A 8 31.45 29.38 -6.08
C ALA A 8 30.84 30.06 -4.83
N PRO A 9 31.62 30.26 -3.75
CA PRO A 9 31.16 30.92 -2.55
C PRO A 9 31.00 32.43 -2.80
N VAL A 10 29.81 32.95 -2.47
CA VAL A 10 29.52 34.39 -2.45
C VAL A 10 30.27 35.00 -1.26
N GLN A 11 31.22 35.88 -1.54
CA GLN A 11 31.93 36.66 -0.53
C GLN A 11 30.95 37.63 0.14
N ALA A 12 30.86 37.54 1.47
CA ALA A 12 30.17 38.51 2.30
C ALA A 12 31.05 39.76 2.46
N GLN A 13 30.75 40.79 1.68
CA GLN A 13 31.16 42.16 1.97
C GLN A 13 29.91 42.92 2.46
N ASP A 14 30.12 43.91 3.33
CA ASP A 14 29.14 44.86 3.90
C ASP A 14 28.57 44.57 5.30
N SER A 15 29.44 44.25 6.27
CA SER A 15 29.12 44.32 7.71
C SER A 15 29.69 45.57 8.43
N VAL A 16 30.39 46.47 7.74
CA VAL A 16 31.18 47.56 8.38
C VAL A 16 30.41 48.89 8.53
N THR A 17 29.21 49.04 7.94
CA THR A 17 28.53 50.35 7.86
C THR A 17 27.51 50.64 8.97
N VAL A 18 27.10 49.64 9.77
CA VAL A 18 26.03 49.86 10.78
C VAL A 18 26.59 50.29 12.16
N GLU A 19 27.77 49.84 12.56
CA GLU A 19 28.37 50.23 13.86
C GLU A 19 28.83 51.69 13.88
N ARG A 20 29.23 52.27 12.74
CA ARG A 20 29.68 53.67 12.68
C ARG A 20 28.56 54.71 12.84
N LEU A 21 27.31 54.37 12.52
CA LEU A 21 26.17 55.29 12.70
C LEU A 21 25.66 55.30 14.15
N ALA A 22 25.81 54.19 14.90
CA ALA A 22 25.42 54.11 16.30
C ALA A 22 26.35 54.92 17.22
N SER A 23 27.66 54.95 16.92
CA SER A 23 28.62 55.73 17.71
C SER A 23 28.50 57.25 17.50
N SER A 24 27.98 57.71 16.35
CA SER A 24 27.92 59.14 16.03
C SER A 24 26.69 59.86 16.62
N LEU A 25 25.64 59.13 17.01
CA LEU A 25 24.44 59.69 17.67
C LEU A 25 24.60 59.85 19.19
N LEU A 26 25.62 59.24 19.80
CA LEU A 26 25.89 59.34 21.24
C LEU A 26 26.96 60.39 21.60
N ALA A 27 27.60 61.02 20.61
CA ALA A 27 28.77 61.89 20.84
C ALA A 27 28.46 63.41 20.87
N GLY A 28 27.20 63.83 20.81
CA GLY A 28 26.85 65.24 20.60
C GLY A 28 25.89 65.82 21.63
N THR A 29 26.36 66.08 22.86
CA THR A 29 25.93 67.21 23.72
C THR A 29 26.80 67.28 24.99
N SER A 30 27.95 67.95 24.91
CA SER A 30 28.73 68.35 26.09
C SER A 30 28.06 69.54 26.79
N GLY A 31 26.96 69.29 27.50
CA GLY A 31 26.33 70.24 28.40
C GLY A 31 26.42 69.71 29.84
N ARG A 32 27.15 70.44 30.70
CA ARG A 32 27.27 70.27 32.17
C ARG A 32 26.42 69.14 32.78
N GLU A 33 27.07 68.01 33.06
CA GLU A 33 26.51 66.97 33.93
C GLU A 33 26.42 67.48 35.36
N GLN A 34 25.20 67.80 35.80
CA GLN A 34 24.86 67.72 37.22
C GLN A 34 24.69 66.23 37.59
N PRO A 35 25.10 65.81 38.81
CA PRO A 35 24.89 64.44 39.26
C PRO A 35 23.39 64.16 39.36
N LEU A 36 22.85 63.49 38.35
CA LEU A 36 21.48 63.00 38.31
C LEU A 36 21.28 61.98 39.43
N VAL A 37 20.29 62.22 40.29
CA VAL A 37 19.86 61.27 41.32
C VAL A 37 19.56 59.91 40.65
N PRO A 38 20.16 58.81 41.11
CA PRO A 38 19.89 57.46 40.60
C PRO A 38 18.38 57.16 40.69
N GLY A 39 17.70 57.09 39.54
CA GLY A 39 16.24 56.89 39.47
C GLY A 39 15.49 57.77 38.47
N THR A 40 16.16 58.74 37.83
CA THR A 40 15.50 59.75 36.98
C THR A 40 15.58 59.49 35.47
N ARG A 41 16.26 58.44 35.00
CA ARG A 41 16.34 58.16 33.54
C ARG A 41 15.07 57.48 33.03
N CYS A 42 14.49 58.04 31.95
CA CYS A 42 13.36 57.44 31.28
C CYS A 42 13.75 56.09 30.64
N ARG A 43 13.11 54.99 31.08
CA ARG A 43 13.35 53.63 30.53
C ARG A 43 12.64 53.37 29.20
N GLY A 44 11.77 54.28 28.77
CA GLY A 44 10.94 54.13 27.58
C GLY A 44 9.63 53.38 27.87
N TYR A 45 8.88 53.12 26.82
CA TYR A 45 7.62 52.38 26.84
C TYR A 45 7.87 50.90 26.57
N THR A 46 7.40 50.03 27.45
CA THR A 46 7.48 48.58 27.25
C THR A 46 6.17 48.08 26.64
N PRO A 47 6.14 47.73 25.34
CA PRO A 47 4.93 47.22 24.70
C PRO A 47 4.56 45.84 25.27
N ARG A 48 3.26 45.56 25.32
CA ARG A 48 2.72 44.27 25.77
C ARG A 48 2.88 43.21 24.68
N VAL A 49 4.08 42.65 24.54
CA VAL A 49 4.38 41.53 23.63
C VAL A 49 4.90 40.32 24.42
N PRO A 50 4.80 39.09 23.88
CA PRO A 50 5.29 37.90 24.58
C PRO A 50 6.79 38.00 24.89
N ALA A 51 7.21 37.44 26.03
CA ALA A 51 8.63 37.33 26.35
C ALA A 51 9.30 36.23 25.49
N PRO A 52 10.60 36.38 25.13
CA PRO A 52 11.42 37.58 25.32
C PRO A 52 11.10 38.64 24.27
N PHE A 53 11.21 39.92 24.64
CA PHE A 53 10.96 41.07 23.76
C PHE A 53 11.82 41.00 22.48
N SER A 54 13.09 40.59 22.61
CA SER A 54 14.04 40.45 21.50
C SER A 54 13.58 39.49 20.40
N CYS A 55 12.76 38.48 20.71
CA CYS A 55 12.26 37.51 19.73
C CYS A 55 10.86 37.84 19.20
N ASN A 56 10.08 38.61 19.97
CA ASN A 56 8.68 38.90 19.68
C ASN A 56 8.46 40.34 19.21
N TRP A 57 9.53 41.12 19.05
CA TRP A 57 9.48 42.46 18.49
C TRP A 57 9.87 42.47 17.01
N ALA A 58 9.20 43.30 16.21
CA ALA A 58 9.34 43.33 14.76
C ALA A 58 10.54 44.19 14.30
N PHE A 59 11.75 43.88 14.75
CA PHE A 59 12.97 44.65 14.45
C PHE A 59 13.19 44.89 12.94
N GLN A 60 12.84 43.91 12.10
CA GLN A 60 12.98 44.03 10.65
C GLN A 60 12.17 45.18 10.06
N ARG A 61 11.01 45.52 10.66
CA ARG A 61 10.14 46.59 10.16
C ARG A 61 10.72 47.98 10.38
N HIS A 62 11.61 48.15 11.34
CA HIS A 62 12.24 49.44 11.62
C HIS A 62 13.04 49.97 10.41
N SER A 63 13.52 49.06 9.56
CA SER A 63 14.25 49.40 8.34
C SER A 63 13.34 49.82 7.17
N ILE A 64 12.06 49.47 7.22
CA ILE A 64 11.10 49.65 6.10
C ILE A 64 10.12 50.78 6.41
N GLU A 65 9.55 50.76 7.61
CA GLU A 65 8.58 51.74 8.10
C GLU A 65 9.31 52.62 9.11
N GLY A 66 9.82 53.78 8.67
CA GLY A 66 10.58 54.69 9.54
C GLY A 66 9.91 54.87 10.91
N ALA A 67 10.56 54.36 11.96
CA ALA A 67 9.97 54.27 13.29
C ALA A 67 10.19 55.59 14.06
N PRO A 68 9.17 56.17 14.72
CA PRO A 68 9.34 57.37 15.54
C PRO A 68 10.03 57.09 16.89
N PHE A 69 10.69 55.94 17.02
CA PHE A 69 11.32 55.44 18.24
C PHE A 69 12.52 54.54 17.91
N VAL A 70 13.36 54.31 18.91
CA VAL A 70 14.45 53.33 18.90
C VAL A 70 14.11 52.19 19.85
N SER A 71 14.32 50.95 19.44
CA SER A 71 14.18 49.80 20.34
C SER A 71 15.41 49.63 21.21
N THR A 72 15.19 49.45 22.50
CA THR A 72 16.20 49.02 23.48
C THR A 72 15.93 47.56 23.87
N THR A 73 16.79 46.97 24.70
CA THR A 73 16.61 45.61 25.21
C THR A 73 15.33 45.43 26.05
N CYS A 74 14.79 46.52 26.60
CA CYS A 74 13.68 46.49 27.55
C CYS A 74 12.41 47.21 27.06
N GLY A 75 12.42 47.83 25.88
CA GLY A 75 11.28 48.56 25.35
C GLY A 75 11.61 49.50 24.19
N LEU A 76 10.78 50.53 24.04
CA LEU A 76 10.85 51.51 22.96
C LEU A 76 11.09 52.90 23.56
N VAL A 77 12.05 53.64 23.01
CA VAL A 77 12.34 55.01 23.41
C VAL A 77 12.00 55.93 22.26
N SER A 78 11.10 56.89 22.48
CA SER A 78 10.71 57.87 21.46
C SER A 78 11.94 58.68 20.99
N LEU A 79 12.01 59.02 19.70
CA LEU A 79 13.05 59.92 19.19
C LEU A 79 12.97 61.33 19.82
N GLN A 80 11.81 61.68 20.39
CA GLN A 80 11.56 62.92 21.12
C GLN A 80 11.64 62.71 22.65
N CYS A 81 12.30 61.65 23.12
CA CYS A 81 12.46 61.39 24.55
C CYS A 81 13.23 62.51 25.25
N THR A 82 12.69 63.02 26.36
CA THR A 82 13.33 64.05 27.19
C THR A 82 14.47 63.51 28.06
N GLY A 83 14.73 62.20 28.05
CA GLY A 83 15.72 61.52 28.90
C GLY A 83 15.32 61.38 30.37
N VAL A 84 14.35 62.17 30.86
CA VAL A 84 13.93 62.24 32.26
C VAL A 84 12.58 61.53 32.46
N ALA A 85 12.51 60.60 33.42
CA ALA A 85 11.29 59.91 33.81
C ALA A 85 10.28 60.87 34.45
N ALA A 86 8.99 60.59 34.29
CA ALA A 86 7.94 61.36 34.95
C ALA A 86 7.90 61.03 36.46
N PRO A 87 7.24 61.88 37.29
CA PRO A 87 7.10 61.62 38.72
C PRO A 87 6.50 60.24 38.97
N GLY A 88 7.17 59.42 39.78
CA GLY A 88 6.77 58.02 40.02
C GLY A 88 7.47 56.99 39.12
N GLY A 89 8.46 57.39 38.31
CA GLY A 89 9.27 56.46 37.51
C GLY A 89 8.60 55.96 36.23
N SER A 90 7.47 56.55 35.85
CA SER A 90 6.80 56.29 34.57
C SER A 90 7.59 56.90 33.40
N PRO A 91 7.40 56.36 32.17
CA PRO A 91 8.03 56.93 30.98
C PRO A 91 7.65 58.40 30.79
N CYS A 92 8.55 59.18 30.19
CA CYS A 92 8.24 60.56 29.80
C CYS A 92 7.05 60.61 28.83
N LYS A 93 6.34 61.74 28.74
CA LYS A 93 5.14 61.89 27.91
C LYS A 93 5.34 61.43 26.45
N PRO A 94 6.40 61.84 25.72
CA PRO A 94 6.66 61.34 24.37
C PRO A 94 6.85 59.82 24.26
N CYS A 95 7.42 59.18 25.28
CA CYS A 95 7.52 57.72 25.33
C CYS A 95 6.18 57.07 25.67
N SER A 96 5.41 57.65 26.60
CA SER A 96 4.06 57.15 26.93
C SER A 96 3.09 57.25 25.75
N ASP A 97 3.24 58.29 24.92
CA ASP A 97 2.42 58.50 23.72
C ASP A 97 2.66 57.42 22.64
N LEU A 98 3.76 56.65 22.72
CA LEU A 98 4.00 55.51 21.82
C LEU A 98 2.93 54.42 21.97
N GLU A 99 2.28 54.31 23.13
CA GLU A 99 1.12 53.41 23.30
C GLU A 99 -0.03 53.75 22.34
N HIS A 100 -0.19 55.03 22.02
CA HIS A 100 -1.24 55.54 21.15
C HIS A 100 -0.82 55.54 19.67
N CYS A 101 0.45 55.32 19.37
CA CYS A 101 0.96 55.25 18.01
C CYS A 101 0.34 54.07 17.24
N GLY A 102 -0.31 54.35 16.10
CA GLY A 102 -0.95 53.32 15.29
C GLY A 102 0.02 52.25 14.78
N ALA A 103 1.28 52.59 14.52
CA ALA A 103 2.31 51.63 14.12
C ALA A 103 2.61 50.62 15.25
N VAL A 104 2.88 51.11 16.46
CA VAL A 104 3.12 50.28 17.65
C VAL A 104 1.94 49.37 17.93
N LYS A 105 0.70 49.89 17.90
CA LYS A 105 -0.52 49.07 18.09
C LYS A 105 -0.63 47.94 17.07
N ARG A 106 -0.37 48.20 15.79
CA ARG A 106 -0.38 47.16 14.74
C ARG A 106 0.69 46.10 14.99
N TRP A 107 1.90 46.51 15.39
CA TRP A 107 3.00 45.59 15.62
C TRP A 107 2.78 44.74 16.87
N VAL A 108 2.26 45.35 17.95
CA VAL A 108 1.84 44.64 19.17
C VAL A 108 0.72 43.64 18.85
N LYS A 109 -0.29 44.04 18.07
CA LYS A 109 -1.36 43.13 17.64
C LYS A 109 -0.81 41.95 16.84
N ALA A 110 0.09 42.20 15.87
CA ALA A 110 0.70 41.15 15.06
C ALA A 110 1.58 40.20 15.88
N ALA A 111 2.38 40.74 16.82
CA ALA A 111 3.23 39.95 17.70
C ALA A 111 2.44 39.03 18.65
N ASN A 112 1.24 39.45 19.06
CA ASN A 112 0.36 38.66 19.92
C ASN A 112 -0.56 37.68 19.15
N ASP A 113 -0.53 37.68 17.81
CA ASP A 113 -1.33 36.74 17.02
C ASP A 113 -0.60 35.39 16.88
N PRO A 114 -1.09 34.30 17.51
CA PRO A 114 -0.42 33.01 17.47
C PRO A 114 -0.58 32.30 16.11
N LEU A 115 -1.52 32.71 15.25
CA LEU A 115 -1.81 32.04 13.99
C LEU A 115 -1.17 32.74 12.79
N LEU A 116 -0.61 33.94 12.97
CA LEU A 116 0.00 34.71 11.89
C LEU A 116 1.11 33.93 11.15
N HIS A 117 1.86 33.09 11.88
CA HIS A 117 2.91 32.26 11.31
C HIS A 117 2.40 31.13 10.40
N LYS A 118 1.12 30.75 10.49
CA LYS A 118 0.49 29.71 9.64
C LYS A 118 -0.18 30.29 8.39
N GLY A 119 -0.50 31.58 8.38
CA GLY A 119 -1.14 32.25 7.24
C GLY A 119 -0.17 32.64 6.13
N SER A 120 -0.67 33.37 5.14
CA SER A 120 0.08 33.90 3.98
C SER A 120 0.80 35.23 4.24
N ALA A 121 0.85 35.70 5.50
CA ALA A 121 1.49 36.96 5.85
C ALA A 121 2.95 36.99 5.39
N ASN A 122 3.38 38.10 4.80
CA ASN A 122 4.76 38.26 4.34
C ASN A 122 5.74 38.19 5.54
N TYR A 123 6.89 37.54 5.36
CA TYR A 123 7.94 37.35 6.37
C TYR A 123 8.39 38.66 7.04
N THR A 124 8.34 39.79 6.32
CA THR A 124 8.67 41.12 6.86
C THR A 124 7.77 41.56 8.00
N TYR A 125 6.56 40.99 8.11
CA TYR A 125 5.57 41.33 9.14
C TYR A 125 5.57 40.37 10.33
N LEU A 126 6.39 39.32 10.28
CA LEU A 126 6.50 38.34 11.35
C LEU A 126 7.59 38.72 12.35
N THR A 127 7.36 38.37 13.61
CA THR A 127 8.41 38.39 14.62
C THR A 127 9.40 37.25 14.40
N HIS A 128 10.58 37.32 15.02
CA HIS A 128 11.56 36.23 14.92
C HIS A 128 11.00 34.89 15.43
N SER A 129 10.29 34.90 16.56
CA SER A 129 9.61 33.71 17.09
C SER A 129 8.58 33.13 16.10
N GLN A 130 7.79 33.97 15.44
CA GLN A 130 6.83 33.56 14.43
C GLN A 130 7.52 33.01 13.17
N VAL A 131 8.65 33.57 12.73
CA VAL A 131 9.45 33.03 11.62
C VAL A 131 9.98 31.63 11.97
N VAL A 132 10.52 31.44 13.18
CA VAL A 132 10.97 30.12 13.65
C VAL A 132 9.81 29.12 13.68
N ALA A 133 8.65 29.52 14.22
CA ALA A 133 7.45 28.69 14.25
C ALA A 133 6.97 28.33 12.84
N ARG A 134 6.96 29.26 11.89
CA ARG A 134 6.65 29.00 10.49
C ARG A 134 7.65 28.03 9.86
N ALA A 135 8.94 28.19 10.12
CA ALA A 135 9.98 27.30 9.61
C ALA A 135 9.85 25.86 10.18
N GLN A 136 9.45 25.73 11.45
CA GLN A 136 9.12 24.44 12.05
C GLN A 136 7.86 23.83 11.43
N HIS A 137 6.81 24.64 11.25
CA HIS A 137 5.57 24.20 10.59
C HIS A 137 5.82 23.69 9.17
N HIS A 138 6.57 24.44 8.34
CA HIS A 138 6.95 23.99 6.99
C HIS A 138 7.92 22.80 6.98
N ARG A 139 8.71 22.59 8.04
CA ARG A 139 9.47 21.32 8.19
C ARG A 139 8.53 20.15 8.40
N GLY A 140 7.58 20.26 9.33
CA GLY A 140 6.55 19.25 9.55
C GLY A 140 5.79 18.91 8.27
N LEU A 141 5.27 19.92 7.56
CA LEU A 141 4.56 19.70 6.29
C LEU A 141 5.43 19.00 5.22
N ARG A 142 6.71 19.33 5.13
CA ARG A 142 7.63 18.65 4.19
C ARG A 142 7.88 17.21 4.59
N ASP A 143 8.01 16.94 5.88
CA ASP A 143 8.22 15.59 6.39
C ASP A 143 6.97 14.73 6.18
N ASP A 144 5.77 15.30 6.36
CA ASP A 144 4.49 14.64 6.06
C ASP A 144 4.38 14.28 4.57
N VAL A 145 4.67 15.22 3.66
CA VAL A 145 4.65 14.98 2.21
C VAL A 145 5.70 13.95 1.80
N ARG A 146 6.89 13.97 2.41
CA ARG A 146 7.92 12.95 2.19
C ARG A 146 7.47 11.57 2.63
N LEU A 147 6.82 11.47 3.78
CA LEU A 147 6.28 10.21 4.27
C LEU A 147 5.21 9.65 3.33
N GLN A 148 4.31 10.51 2.82
CA GLN A 148 3.33 10.14 1.80
C GLN A 148 4.01 9.61 0.55
N HIS A 149 5.02 10.33 0.02
CA HIS A 149 5.78 9.90 -1.15
C HIS A 149 6.43 8.52 -0.96
N PHE A 150 7.06 8.26 0.20
CA PHE A 150 7.65 6.95 0.47
C PHE A 150 6.62 5.82 0.54
N ASN A 151 5.42 6.10 1.06
CA ASN A 151 4.34 5.12 1.09
C ASN A 151 3.82 4.83 -0.33
N ASP A 152 3.67 5.86 -1.16
CA ASP A 152 3.26 5.74 -2.55
C ASP A 152 4.31 4.94 -3.37
N GLU A 153 5.60 5.23 -3.18
CA GLU A 153 6.68 4.46 -3.81
C GLU A 153 6.64 2.98 -3.43
N ARG A 154 6.42 2.65 -2.15
CA ARG A 154 6.27 1.26 -1.68
C ARG A 154 5.06 0.59 -2.32
N HIS A 155 3.94 1.31 -2.43
CA HIS A 155 2.72 0.81 -3.06
C HIS A 155 2.93 0.55 -4.57
N CYS A 156 3.52 1.49 -5.30
CA CYS A 156 3.90 1.32 -6.71
C CYS A 156 4.87 0.15 -6.92
N ALA A 157 5.86 0.00 -6.04
CA ALA A 157 6.80 -1.12 -6.10
C ALA A 157 6.10 -2.47 -5.88
N ALA A 158 5.13 -2.55 -4.96
CA ALA A 158 4.33 -3.74 -4.73
C ALA A 158 3.47 -4.11 -5.95
N ILE A 159 2.76 -3.14 -6.53
CA ILE A 159 1.96 -3.36 -7.75
C ILE A 159 2.85 -3.80 -8.92
N THR A 160 4.01 -3.16 -9.09
CA THR A 160 4.95 -3.51 -10.16
C THR A 160 5.45 -4.95 -10.03
N ARG A 161 5.76 -5.40 -8.81
CA ARG A 161 6.12 -6.80 -8.53
C ARG A 161 4.96 -7.75 -8.86
N GLN A 162 3.74 -7.41 -8.46
CA GLN A 162 2.55 -8.20 -8.77
C GLN A 162 2.30 -8.30 -10.28
N LEU A 163 2.47 -7.20 -11.02
CA LEU A 163 2.37 -7.18 -12.48
C LEU A 163 3.46 -8.03 -13.14
N GLY A 164 4.69 -7.96 -12.64
CA GLY A 164 5.78 -8.84 -13.08
C GLY A 164 5.46 -10.32 -12.89
N ASN A 165 4.86 -10.68 -11.76
CA ASN A 165 4.44 -12.06 -11.48
C ASN A 165 3.28 -12.49 -12.40
N HIS A 166 2.32 -11.61 -12.68
CA HIS A 166 1.26 -11.88 -13.67
C HIS A 166 1.83 -12.13 -15.07
N LYS A 167 2.79 -11.31 -15.51
CA LYS A 167 3.46 -11.52 -16.80
C LYS A 167 4.20 -12.86 -16.86
N ARG A 168 4.95 -13.22 -15.82
CA ARG A 168 5.63 -14.52 -15.73
C ARG A 168 4.64 -15.69 -15.76
N PHE A 169 3.52 -15.56 -15.05
CA PHE A 169 2.45 -16.55 -15.11
C PHE A 169 1.87 -16.69 -16.51
N LEU A 170 1.53 -15.59 -17.18
CA LEU A 170 1.02 -15.61 -18.55
C LEU A 170 2.02 -16.21 -19.54
N LEU A 171 3.32 -15.90 -19.39
CA LEU A 171 4.37 -16.51 -20.21
C LEU A 171 4.43 -18.03 -20.00
N ALA A 172 4.46 -18.50 -18.75
CA ALA A 172 4.45 -19.92 -18.43
C ALA A 172 3.19 -20.63 -18.97
N VAL A 173 2.03 -19.97 -18.94
CA VAL A 173 0.79 -20.49 -19.54
C VAL A 173 0.92 -20.56 -21.07
N SER A 174 1.48 -19.53 -21.70
CA SER A 174 1.62 -19.44 -23.16
C SER A 174 2.62 -20.45 -23.75
N GLU A 175 3.62 -20.86 -22.98
CA GLU A 175 4.58 -21.90 -23.39
C GLU A 175 3.93 -23.29 -23.49
N GLY A 176 2.73 -23.48 -22.93
CA GLY A 176 1.86 -24.64 -23.19
C GLY A 176 2.36 -26.00 -22.71
N ASN A 177 3.54 -26.07 -22.07
CA ASN A 177 4.21 -27.32 -21.72
C ASN A 177 4.01 -27.74 -20.26
N ILE A 178 2.87 -27.40 -19.65
CA ILE A 178 2.55 -27.81 -18.28
C ILE A 178 1.35 -28.77 -18.33
N PRO A 179 1.60 -30.09 -18.21
CA PRO A 179 0.53 -31.07 -18.16
C PRO A 179 -0.47 -30.70 -17.08
N ARG A 180 -1.74 -30.58 -17.45
CA ARG A 180 -2.85 -30.35 -16.52
C ARG A 180 -2.72 -29.02 -15.73
N LEU A 181 -2.14 -27.99 -16.34
CA LEU A 181 -2.07 -26.63 -15.77
C LEU A 181 -3.42 -26.13 -15.24
N HIS A 182 -4.50 -26.38 -15.98
CA HIS A 182 -5.85 -26.01 -15.57
C HIS A 182 -6.25 -26.66 -14.23
N ALA A 183 -5.97 -27.95 -14.04
CA ALA A 183 -6.27 -28.66 -12.80
C ALA A 183 -5.43 -28.14 -11.63
N LEU A 184 -4.16 -27.80 -11.87
CA LEU A 184 -3.28 -27.22 -10.87
C LEU A 184 -3.78 -25.85 -10.42
N VAL A 185 -4.03 -24.94 -11.38
CA VAL A 185 -4.52 -23.58 -11.10
C VAL A 185 -5.87 -23.64 -10.37
N ARG A 186 -6.82 -24.44 -10.86
CA ARG A 186 -8.13 -24.63 -10.21
C ARG A 186 -7.97 -25.12 -8.77
N THR A 187 -7.13 -26.12 -8.54
CA THR A 187 -6.89 -26.67 -7.20
C THR A 187 -6.28 -25.62 -6.27
N ALA A 188 -5.27 -24.88 -6.76
CA ALA A 188 -4.64 -23.83 -5.99
C ALA A 188 -5.60 -22.68 -5.64
N LEU A 189 -6.45 -22.27 -6.59
CA LEU A 189 -7.51 -21.28 -6.35
C LEU A 189 -8.54 -21.77 -5.32
N ARG A 190 -8.94 -23.05 -5.37
CA ARG A 190 -9.86 -23.65 -4.38
C ARG A 190 -9.29 -23.61 -2.96
N HIS A 191 -7.97 -23.67 -2.82
CA HIS A 191 -7.27 -23.56 -1.54
C HIS A 191 -6.96 -22.11 -1.13
N GLY A 192 -7.37 -21.11 -1.92
CA GLY A 192 -7.09 -19.69 -1.64
C GLY A 192 -5.64 -19.29 -1.86
N ASN A 193 -4.87 -20.06 -2.64
CA ASN A 193 -3.47 -19.76 -2.91
C ASN A 193 -3.34 -18.50 -3.78
N GLY A 194 -2.52 -17.54 -3.35
CA GLY A 194 -2.16 -16.39 -4.18
C GLY A 194 -1.26 -16.78 -5.35
N LEU A 195 -1.13 -15.87 -6.34
CA LEU A 195 -0.41 -16.12 -7.60
C LEU A 195 1.02 -16.64 -7.41
N ASN A 196 1.77 -16.14 -6.43
CA ASN A 196 3.14 -16.59 -6.16
C ASN A 196 3.18 -18.07 -5.73
N ALA A 197 2.22 -18.51 -4.92
CA ALA A 197 2.11 -19.90 -4.53
C ALA A 197 1.65 -20.78 -5.70
N ILE A 198 0.84 -20.25 -6.62
CA ILE A 198 0.50 -20.94 -7.88
C ILE A 198 1.75 -21.12 -8.73
N MET A 199 2.55 -20.06 -8.91
CA MET A 199 3.82 -20.11 -9.65
C MET A 199 4.81 -21.11 -9.04
N ALA A 200 4.93 -21.15 -7.72
CA ALA A 200 5.77 -22.14 -7.03
C ALA A 200 5.30 -23.57 -7.33
N LYS A 201 3.99 -23.85 -7.24
CA LYS A 201 3.43 -25.16 -7.58
C LYS A 201 3.61 -25.55 -9.05
N ILE A 202 3.56 -24.57 -9.95
CA ILE A 202 3.87 -24.79 -11.36
C ILE A 202 5.33 -25.20 -11.51
N GLY A 203 6.26 -24.51 -10.83
CA GLY A 203 7.68 -24.89 -10.79
C GLY A 203 7.90 -26.31 -10.27
N GLU A 204 7.29 -26.65 -9.12
CA GLU A 204 7.31 -28.00 -8.56
C GLU A 204 6.72 -29.05 -9.53
N SER A 205 5.69 -28.67 -10.30
CA SER A 205 5.09 -29.55 -11.29
C SER A 205 5.99 -29.78 -12.50
N LEU A 206 6.77 -28.77 -12.91
CA LEU A 206 7.76 -28.88 -13.99
C LEU A 206 8.96 -29.72 -13.55
N GLU A 207 9.36 -29.62 -12.28
CA GLU A 207 10.39 -30.48 -11.67
C GLU A 207 9.89 -31.92 -11.40
N GLY A 208 8.59 -32.17 -11.57
CA GLY A 208 7.97 -33.46 -11.30
C GLY A 208 7.83 -33.80 -9.81
N THR A 209 8.15 -32.87 -8.91
CA THR A 209 7.99 -33.03 -7.45
C THR A 209 6.53 -32.90 -7.03
N TYR A 210 5.72 -32.19 -7.83
CA TYR A 210 4.28 -32.04 -7.62
C TYR A 210 3.47 -32.56 -8.82
N SER A 211 2.36 -33.25 -8.54
CA SER A 211 1.37 -33.61 -9.56
C SER A 211 -0.03 -33.37 -8.99
N ALA A 212 -0.83 -32.56 -9.70
CA ALA A 212 -2.17 -32.21 -9.25
C ALA A 212 -3.06 -33.47 -9.21
N LYS A 213 -3.33 -33.97 -8.00
CA LYS A 213 -4.23 -35.12 -7.78
C LYS A 213 -5.69 -34.68 -7.94
N GLY A 214 -6.40 -35.28 -8.89
CA GLY A 214 -7.85 -35.16 -9.01
C GLY A 214 -8.34 -35.19 -10.45
N TYR A 215 -8.99 -36.28 -10.84
CA TYR A 215 -9.80 -36.40 -12.07
C TYR A 215 -11.31 -36.29 -11.77
N GLN A 216 -11.67 -36.01 -10.52
CA GLN A 216 -13.06 -36.05 -10.02
C GLN A 216 -13.99 -35.04 -10.71
N ASN A 217 -13.44 -33.95 -11.26
CA ASN A 217 -14.21 -32.85 -11.84
C ASN A 217 -14.11 -32.80 -13.37
N GLU A 218 -13.53 -33.82 -14.00
CA GLU A 218 -13.37 -33.93 -15.46
C GLU A 218 -14.03 -35.24 -15.92
N PRO A 219 -15.38 -35.25 -16.08
CA PRO A 219 -16.11 -36.45 -16.49
C PRO A 219 -15.58 -37.00 -17.83
N ASP A 220 -15.27 -36.11 -18.78
CA ASP A 220 -14.71 -36.46 -20.08
C ASP A 220 -13.38 -37.25 -19.98
N ALA A 221 -12.56 -36.96 -18.97
CA ALA A 221 -11.30 -37.67 -18.75
C ALA A 221 -11.53 -39.10 -18.25
N VAL A 222 -12.60 -39.31 -17.47
CA VAL A 222 -13.01 -40.65 -17.02
C VAL A 222 -13.55 -41.42 -18.20
N ASP A 223 -14.43 -40.82 -19.00
CA ASP A 223 -15.04 -41.47 -20.16
C ASP A 223 -14.00 -41.83 -21.23
N MET A 224 -13.07 -40.93 -21.52
CA MET A 224 -11.93 -41.21 -22.41
C MET A 224 -11.04 -42.32 -21.87
N ALA A 225 -10.75 -42.33 -20.56
CA ALA A 225 -9.96 -43.39 -19.95
C ALA A 225 -10.68 -44.74 -19.99
N CYS A 226 -12.00 -44.76 -19.80
CA CYS A 226 -12.82 -45.94 -19.96
C CYS A 226 -12.79 -46.42 -21.42
N LEU A 227 -12.97 -45.52 -22.38
CA LEU A 227 -12.92 -45.86 -23.81
C LEU A 227 -11.57 -46.48 -24.18
N VAL A 228 -10.46 -45.86 -23.75
CA VAL A 228 -9.11 -46.37 -23.96
C VAL A 228 -8.91 -47.73 -23.29
N LEU A 229 -9.44 -47.93 -22.09
CA LEU A 229 -9.38 -49.21 -21.37
C LEU A 229 -10.15 -50.31 -22.12
N HIS A 230 -11.33 -50.02 -22.66
CA HIS A 230 -12.15 -51.01 -23.36
C HIS A 230 -11.62 -51.33 -24.77
N ILE A 231 -11.12 -50.33 -25.51
CA ILE A 231 -10.62 -50.53 -26.89
C ILE A 231 -9.17 -51.01 -26.90
N GLY A 232 -8.28 -50.34 -26.15
CA GLY A 232 -6.84 -50.61 -26.18
C GLY A 232 -6.32 -51.43 -25.00
N GLY A 233 -7.19 -51.79 -24.06
CA GLY A 233 -6.84 -52.59 -22.91
C GLY A 233 -6.07 -51.85 -21.81
N PRO A 234 -5.71 -52.55 -20.72
CA PRO A 234 -5.06 -51.96 -19.55
C PRO A 234 -3.63 -51.47 -19.83
N LEU A 235 -2.93 -52.07 -20.81
CA LEU A 235 -1.56 -51.67 -21.16
C LEU A 235 -1.52 -50.29 -21.82
N LEU A 236 -2.44 -50.01 -22.75
CA LEU A 236 -2.53 -48.70 -23.38
C LEU A 236 -2.90 -47.62 -22.36
N LEU A 237 -3.90 -47.88 -21.50
CA LEU A 237 -4.26 -46.95 -20.45
C LEU A 237 -3.09 -46.71 -19.47
N SER A 238 -2.31 -47.75 -19.14
CA SER A 238 -1.10 -47.61 -18.32
C SER A 238 -0.04 -46.73 -18.98
N ALA A 239 0.19 -46.89 -20.29
CA ALA A 239 1.09 -46.04 -21.06
C ALA A 239 0.61 -44.57 -21.09
N MET A 240 -0.69 -44.35 -21.33
CA MET A 240 -1.30 -43.00 -21.30
C MET A 240 -1.24 -42.37 -19.91
N HIS A 241 -1.39 -43.17 -18.86
CA HIS A 241 -1.24 -42.72 -17.48
C HIS A 241 0.20 -42.29 -17.18
N LYS A 242 1.20 -43.06 -17.61
CA LYS A 242 2.62 -42.70 -17.50
C LYS A 242 2.97 -41.43 -18.30
N ALA A 243 2.24 -41.15 -19.37
CA ALA A 243 2.33 -39.90 -20.12
C ALA A 243 1.56 -38.73 -19.48
N ASN A 244 0.96 -38.92 -18.29
CA ASN A 244 0.14 -37.95 -17.57
C ASN A 244 -1.12 -37.46 -18.32
N LEU A 245 -1.61 -38.23 -19.30
CA LEU A 245 -2.79 -37.86 -20.08
C LEU A 245 -4.09 -38.36 -19.45
N LEU A 246 -4.07 -39.53 -18.82
CA LEU A 246 -5.25 -40.21 -18.31
C LEU A 246 -5.07 -40.75 -16.88
N PRO A 247 -6.16 -40.96 -16.12
CA PRO A 247 -6.12 -41.63 -14.83
C PRO A 247 -5.59 -43.07 -14.91
N SER A 248 -5.08 -43.56 -13.78
CA SER A 248 -4.62 -44.94 -13.65
C SER A 248 -5.77 -45.94 -13.80
N VAL A 249 -5.45 -47.16 -14.26
CA VAL A 249 -6.41 -48.27 -14.40
C VAL A 249 -7.22 -48.51 -13.11
N SER A 250 -6.55 -48.58 -11.95
CA SER A 250 -7.22 -48.82 -10.68
C SER A 250 -8.23 -47.71 -10.32
N TRP A 251 -7.88 -46.46 -10.60
CA TRP A 251 -8.77 -45.33 -10.35
C TRP A 251 -9.99 -45.37 -11.29
N VAL A 252 -9.77 -45.66 -12.57
CA VAL A 252 -10.85 -45.82 -13.56
C VAL A 252 -11.79 -46.93 -13.15
N LEU A 253 -11.27 -48.11 -12.79
CA LEU A 253 -12.10 -49.24 -12.33
C LEU A 253 -12.88 -48.94 -11.05
N HIS A 254 -12.35 -48.08 -10.17
CA HIS A 254 -13.05 -47.66 -8.97
C HIS A 254 -14.17 -46.64 -9.26
N GLN A 255 -13.98 -45.76 -10.24
CA GLN A 255 -14.94 -44.70 -10.59
C GLN A 255 -15.98 -45.18 -11.59
N HIS A 256 -15.56 -45.98 -12.57
CA HIS A 256 -16.43 -46.63 -13.52
C HIS A 256 -17.20 -47.73 -12.81
N LYS A 257 -18.42 -47.41 -12.41
CA LYS A 257 -19.38 -48.39 -11.91
C LYS A 257 -19.89 -49.20 -13.09
N ALA A 258 -19.16 -50.24 -13.47
CA ALA A 258 -19.65 -51.20 -14.45
C ALA A 258 -21.05 -51.66 -14.02
N PRO A 259 -22.02 -51.73 -14.93
CA PRO A 259 -23.34 -52.21 -14.60
C PRO A 259 -23.19 -53.61 -14.00
N LYS A 260 -23.71 -53.78 -12.79
CA LYS A 260 -23.70 -55.08 -12.12
C LYS A 260 -24.67 -55.97 -12.90
N MET A 261 -24.15 -57.03 -13.49
CA MET A 261 -25.00 -58.08 -14.06
C MET A 261 -25.28 -59.12 -12.99
N ARG A 262 -26.52 -59.60 -12.95
CA ARG A 262 -26.93 -60.74 -12.15
C ARG A 262 -26.81 -61.99 -13.03
N GLY A 263 -26.09 -62.99 -12.55
CA GLY A 263 -26.09 -64.32 -13.16
C GLY A 263 -27.32 -65.12 -12.72
N PHE A 264 -27.70 -66.12 -13.50
CA PHE A 264 -28.69 -67.12 -13.12
C PHE A 264 -28.05 -68.52 -13.21
N ILE A 265 -28.43 -69.42 -12.31
CA ILE A 265 -27.95 -70.82 -12.27
C ILE A 265 -29.16 -71.73 -12.48
N ALA A 266 -29.05 -72.70 -13.39
CA ALA A 266 -30.07 -73.70 -13.67
C ALA A 266 -31.48 -73.16 -14.05
N GLY A 267 -31.55 -71.92 -14.57
CA GLY A 267 -32.79 -71.32 -15.06
C GLY A 267 -33.74 -70.76 -13.98
N HIS A 268 -33.36 -70.81 -12.70
CA HIS A 268 -34.12 -70.14 -11.64
C HIS A 268 -34.07 -68.61 -11.81
N ASP A 269 -35.23 -67.95 -11.67
CA ASP A 269 -35.40 -66.51 -11.78
C ASP A 269 -34.84 -65.89 -13.08
N LEU A 270 -34.88 -66.65 -14.19
CA LEU A 270 -34.36 -66.22 -15.49
C LEU A 270 -35.01 -64.92 -15.96
N GLU A 271 -36.35 -64.84 -15.90
CA GLU A 271 -37.09 -63.66 -16.36
C GLU A 271 -36.74 -62.41 -15.55
N GLU A 272 -36.70 -62.52 -14.23
CA GLU A 272 -36.32 -61.40 -13.34
C GLU A 272 -34.87 -60.97 -13.58
N THR A 273 -33.97 -61.93 -13.75
CA THR A 273 -32.54 -61.69 -13.98
C THR A 273 -32.29 -61.01 -15.32
N VAL A 274 -32.94 -61.50 -16.39
CA VAL A 274 -32.86 -60.90 -17.73
C VAL A 274 -33.45 -59.49 -17.71
N ALA A 275 -34.61 -59.29 -17.09
CA ALA A 275 -35.22 -57.96 -16.94
C ALA A 275 -34.31 -57.00 -16.16
N TYR A 276 -33.68 -57.47 -15.08
CA TYR A 276 -32.72 -56.68 -14.31
C TYR A 276 -31.49 -56.29 -15.15
N ASN A 277 -30.88 -57.23 -15.87
CA ASN A 277 -29.70 -56.98 -16.70
C ASN A 277 -30.01 -56.04 -17.88
N LEU A 278 -31.15 -56.24 -18.55
CA LEU A 278 -31.60 -55.33 -19.61
C LEU A 278 -31.84 -53.93 -19.07
N LYS A 279 -32.45 -53.81 -17.88
CA LYS A 279 -32.64 -52.51 -17.24
C LYS A 279 -31.32 -51.85 -16.82
N SER A 280 -30.37 -52.62 -16.31
CA SER A 280 -29.09 -52.11 -15.84
C SER A 280 -28.12 -51.75 -16.97
N MET A 281 -28.18 -52.43 -18.11
CA MET A 281 -27.31 -52.18 -19.27
C MET A 281 -27.93 -51.26 -20.32
N VAL A 282 -29.20 -51.45 -20.66
CA VAL A 282 -29.82 -50.81 -21.83
C VAL A 282 -30.63 -49.58 -21.44
N LEU A 283 -31.47 -49.71 -20.39
CA LEU A 283 -32.36 -48.63 -19.97
C LEU A 283 -31.65 -47.54 -19.14
N SER A 284 -30.49 -47.86 -18.57
CA SER A 284 -29.64 -46.90 -17.86
C SER A 284 -28.91 -45.93 -18.79
N MET A 285 -28.85 -46.21 -20.10
CA MET A 285 -28.17 -45.37 -21.11
C MET A 285 -28.98 -44.13 -21.55
N GLY A 286 -30.12 -43.82 -20.90
CA GLY A 286 -30.74 -42.49 -20.93
C GLY A 286 -31.35 -42.02 -22.26
N GLY A 287 -31.42 -42.85 -23.30
CA GLY A 287 -32.07 -42.50 -24.56
C GLY A 287 -33.59 -42.44 -24.41
N LYS A 288 -34.24 -41.38 -24.94
CA LYS A 288 -35.70 -41.32 -25.05
C LYS A 288 -36.18 -42.45 -25.98
N ALA A 289 -36.71 -43.52 -25.39
CA ALA A 289 -37.28 -44.65 -26.10
C ALA A 289 -38.62 -44.27 -26.75
N ALA A 290 -38.58 -43.52 -27.85
CA ALA A 290 -39.72 -43.35 -28.73
C ALA A 290 -39.61 -44.37 -29.87
N GLY A 291 -40.31 -45.50 -29.76
CA GLY A 291 -40.57 -46.40 -30.89
C GLY A 291 -39.41 -47.28 -31.37
N CYS A 292 -38.55 -47.78 -30.48
CA CYS A 292 -37.52 -48.74 -30.87
C CYS A 292 -38.08 -50.17 -30.89
N ALA A 293 -38.00 -50.85 -32.04
CA ALA A 293 -38.22 -52.29 -32.14
C ALA A 293 -36.94 -53.03 -31.77
N TRP A 294 -37.02 -53.94 -30.79
CA TRP A 294 -35.88 -54.69 -30.28
C TRP A 294 -35.85 -56.08 -30.92
N HIS A 295 -34.69 -56.49 -31.41
CA HIS A 295 -34.45 -57.86 -31.87
C HIS A 295 -33.60 -58.56 -30.82
N LEU A 296 -34.17 -59.56 -30.16
CA LEU A 296 -33.43 -60.40 -29.22
C LEU A 296 -32.86 -61.60 -29.98
N MET A 297 -31.54 -61.67 -30.05
CA MET A 297 -30.82 -62.84 -30.54
C MET A 297 -30.09 -63.46 -29.36
N ALA A 298 -30.25 -64.76 -29.18
CA ALA A 298 -29.57 -65.53 -28.15
C ALA A 298 -28.78 -66.65 -28.83
N ASP A 299 -27.56 -66.85 -28.37
CA ASP A 299 -26.67 -67.91 -28.82
C ASP A 299 -25.83 -68.39 -27.64
N GLU A 300 -25.29 -69.60 -27.73
CA GLU A 300 -24.45 -70.20 -26.70
C GLU A 300 -22.99 -69.82 -26.93
N LEU A 301 -22.33 -69.25 -25.92
CA LEU A 301 -20.90 -69.00 -25.95
C LEU A 301 -20.16 -70.12 -25.21
N ALA A 302 -19.29 -70.83 -25.91
CA ALA A 302 -18.39 -71.79 -25.26
C ALA A 302 -17.45 -71.05 -24.29
N VAL A 303 -17.55 -71.38 -23.00
CA VAL A 303 -16.70 -70.83 -21.93
C VAL A 303 -15.80 -71.93 -21.37
N GLU A 304 -14.66 -71.53 -20.81
CA GLU A 304 -13.76 -72.47 -20.14
C GLU A 304 -14.39 -72.97 -18.83
N CYS A 305 -14.56 -74.28 -18.68
CA CYS A 305 -15.10 -74.91 -17.46
C CYS A 305 -14.07 -74.90 -16.32
N LYS A 306 -13.87 -73.73 -15.70
CA LYS A 306 -13.04 -73.57 -14.50
C LYS A 306 -13.85 -72.91 -13.38
N PRO A 307 -13.82 -73.47 -12.16
CA PRO A 307 -14.42 -72.81 -11.01
C PRO A 307 -13.70 -71.48 -10.73
N GLN A 308 -14.46 -70.41 -10.47
CA GLN A 308 -13.91 -69.08 -10.19
C GLN A 308 -14.51 -68.53 -8.90
N TYR A 309 -13.67 -68.22 -7.93
CA TYR A 309 -14.10 -67.62 -6.68
C TYR A 309 -14.30 -66.10 -6.84
N ASP A 310 -15.49 -65.60 -6.51
CA ASP A 310 -15.74 -64.16 -6.35
C ASP A 310 -15.62 -63.76 -4.86
N PRO A 311 -14.56 -63.02 -4.49
CA PRO A 311 -14.34 -62.58 -3.11
C PRO A 311 -15.39 -61.58 -2.60
N LYS A 312 -16.17 -60.93 -3.48
CA LYS A 312 -17.16 -59.93 -3.06
C LYS A 312 -18.46 -60.56 -2.58
N THR A 313 -18.88 -61.65 -3.22
CA THR A 313 -20.08 -62.41 -2.88
C THR A 313 -19.77 -63.65 -2.05
N ASN A 314 -18.48 -64.02 -1.94
CA ASN A 314 -18.01 -65.23 -1.27
C ASN A 314 -18.61 -66.50 -1.88
N THR A 315 -18.63 -66.58 -3.22
CA THR A 315 -19.18 -67.69 -4.01
C THR A 315 -18.11 -68.30 -4.93
N VAL A 316 -18.15 -69.62 -5.15
CA VAL A 316 -17.28 -70.39 -6.06
C VAL A 316 -18.04 -70.74 -7.34
#